data_AF-A0A962CB35-F1
#
_entry.id   AF-A0A962CB35-F1
#
_cell.length_a   1.000
_cell.length_b   1.000
_cell.length_c   1.000
_cell.angle_alpha   90.00
_cell.angle_beta   90.00
_cell.angle_gamma   90.00
#
_symmetry.space_group_name_H-M   'P 1'
#
loop_
_entity.id
_entity.type
_entity.pdbx_description
1 polymer ?
#
loop_
_entity_poly.entity_id
_entity_poly.type
_entity_poly.pdbx_seq_one_letter_code
_entity_poly.pdbx_strand_id
1 'polypeptide(L)'
;MNWDGLDLSILGPACLAGLVVLSTHVPLGTRVLARGIIFIDLAIAQVAALGVILAQYFGMDEHGFGVQVAAAVAALLGAALLSYTDKRWPTFQEPLIGTLFVLAASGGILLLANNPHGGEHLKDLLVGQILWVTPDQLWTAAIASAALLAVIAWRHGRLGGLFFYAVFALAITVSVQLIGV
;
A
#
# COMPACT_ATOMS: atom_id res chain seq x y z
N MET A 1 35.14 -3.58 -10.60
CA MET A 1 33.78 -3.91 -10.12
C MET A 1 33.85 -5.29 -9.51
N ASN A 2 33.56 -5.41 -8.22
CA ASN A 2 33.65 -6.69 -7.51
C ASN A 2 32.32 -7.43 -7.73
N TRP A 3 32.32 -8.43 -8.60
CA TRP A 3 31.11 -9.16 -9.00
C TRP A 3 30.57 -10.07 -7.89
N ASP A 4 31.38 -10.37 -6.86
CA ASP A 4 31.01 -11.18 -5.69
C ASP A 4 29.96 -10.52 -4.76
N GLY A 5 29.74 -9.21 -4.90
CA GLY A 5 28.68 -8.50 -4.17
C GLY A 5 27.30 -8.57 -4.84
N LEU A 6 27.22 -9.11 -6.06
CA LEU A 6 25.98 -9.26 -6.81
C LEU A 6 25.43 -10.66 -6.60
N ASP A 7 24.94 -10.93 -5.40
CA ASP A 7 24.27 -12.20 -5.12
C ASP A 7 22.91 -12.23 -5.85
N LEU A 8 22.87 -13.01 -6.94
CA LEU A 8 21.69 -13.15 -7.79
C LEU A 8 20.50 -13.75 -7.03
N SER A 9 20.75 -14.49 -5.94
CA SER A 9 19.70 -15.06 -5.10
C SER A 9 18.94 -13.99 -4.31
N ILE A 10 19.56 -12.83 -4.07
CA ILE A 10 18.98 -11.69 -3.37
C ILE A 10 18.45 -10.65 -4.38
N LEU A 11 19.27 -10.32 -5.39
CA LEU A 11 18.93 -9.29 -6.37
C LEU A 11 17.84 -9.75 -7.34
N GLY A 12 17.80 -11.04 -7.70
CA GLY A 12 16.80 -11.59 -8.62
C GLY A 12 15.36 -11.39 -8.11
N PRO A 13 15.00 -11.89 -6.93
CA PRO A 13 13.67 -11.69 -6.33
C PRO A 13 13.32 -10.23 -6.12
N ALA A 14 14.26 -9.40 -5.66
CA ALA A 14 14.04 -7.97 -5.47
C ALA A 14 13.73 -7.24 -6.79
N CYS A 15 14.46 -7.54 -7.87
CA CYS A 15 14.18 -7.01 -9.20
C CYS A 15 12.81 -7.46 -9.74
N LEU A 16 12.46 -8.72 -9.53
CA LEU A 16 11.14 -9.25 -9.93
C LEU A 16 10.01 -8.58 -9.15
N ALA A 17 10.17 -8.40 -7.83
CA ALA A 17 9.23 -7.66 -7.00
C ALA A 17 9.04 -6.23 -7.51
N GLY A 18 10.14 -5.53 -7.83
CA GLY A 18 10.11 -4.20 -8.43
C GLY A 18 9.35 -4.16 -9.75
N LEU A 19 9.58 -5.13 -10.65
CA LEU A 19 8.85 -5.23 -11.92
C LEU A 19 7.34 -5.46 -11.71
N VAL A 20 6.98 -6.35 -10.78
CA VAL A 20 5.59 -6.62 -10.42
C VAL A 20 4.91 -5.35 -9.92
N VAL A 21 5.56 -4.60 -9.04
CA VAL A 21 5.01 -3.35 -8.48
C VAL A 21 4.89 -2.28 -9.56
N LEU A 22 5.94 -2.05 -10.34
CA LEU A 22 5.94 -1.06 -11.42
C LEU A 22 4.82 -1.34 -12.43
N SER A 23 4.53 -2.62 -12.71
CA SER A 23 3.49 -3.01 -13.66
C SER A 23 2.10 -2.48 -13.27
N THR A 24 1.79 -2.39 -11.97
CA THR A 24 0.51 -1.84 -11.48
C THR A 24 0.60 -0.35 -11.17
N HIS A 25 1.71 0.12 -10.60
CA HIS A 25 1.85 1.48 -10.09
C HIS A 25 2.05 2.53 -11.18
N VAL A 26 2.77 2.22 -12.27
CA VAL A 26 2.94 3.16 -13.40
C VAL A 26 1.60 3.51 -14.08
N PRO A 27 0.77 2.55 -14.53
CA PRO A 27 -0.49 2.87 -15.20
C PRO A 27 -1.53 3.49 -14.26
N LEU A 28 -1.48 3.22 -12.96
CA LEU A 28 -2.34 3.86 -11.98
C LEU A 28 -1.83 5.27 -11.63
N GLY A 29 -0.53 5.43 -11.44
CA GLY A 29 0.14 6.69 -11.12
C GLY A 29 -0.04 7.75 -12.20
N THR A 30 -0.03 7.37 -13.48
CA THR A 30 -0.37 8.31 -14.58
C THR A 30 -1.78 8.89 -14.43
N ARG A 31 -2.74 8.13 -13.89
CA ARG A 31 -4.11 8.62 -13.62
C ARG A 31 -4.18 9.49 -12.36
N VAL A 32 -3.39 9.15 -11.34
CA VAL A 32 -3.24 9.97 -10.13
C VAL A 32 -2.72 11.37 -10.51
N LEU A 33 -1.68 11.43 -11.36
CA LEU A 33 -1.14 12.68 -11.88
C LEU A 33 -2.18 13.45 -12.72
N ALA A 34 -2.91 12.76 -13.61
CA ALA A 34 -3.96 13.39 -14.42
C ALA A 34 -5.12 13.96 -13.59
N ARG A 35 -5.32 13.47 -12.35
CA ARG A 35 -6.35 13.94 -11.42
C ARG A 35 -5.83 14.95 -10.40
N GLY A 36 -4.52 15.22 -10.37
CA GLY A 36 -3.92 16.17 -9.41
C GLY A 36 -4.03 15.72 -7.95
N ILE A 37 -3.92 14.41 -7.68
CA ILE A 37 -4.03 13.83 -6.32
C ILE A 37 -2.74 13.12 -5.93
N ILE A 38 -1.60 13.81 -6.02
CA ILE A 38 -0.26 13.19 -6.03
C ILE A 38 0.03 12.41 -4.73
N PHE A 39 -0.43 12.91 -3.59
CA PHE A 39 -0.18 12.30 -2.26
C PHE A 39 -1.10 11.14 -1.89
N ILE A 40 -2.03 10.73 -2.77
CA ILE A 40 -3.00 9.69 -2.45
C ILE A 40 -2.35 8.35 -2.09
N ASP A 41 -1.23 8.05 -2.72
CA ASP A 41 -0.46 6.83 -2.50
C ASP A 41 -0.04 6.71 -1.04
N LEU A 42 0.73 7.70 -0.58
CA LEU A 42 1.22 7.81 0.79
C LEU A 42 0.09 7.79 1.82
N ALA A 43 -1.02 8.48 1.55
CA ALA A 43 -2.15 8.51 2.47
C ALA A 43 -2.83 7.14 2.63
N ILE A 44 -3.04 6.42 1.53
CA ILE A 44 -3.64 5.08 1.58
C ILE A 44 -2.69 4.08 2.24
N ALA A 45 -1.40 4.14 1.91
CA ALA A 45 -0.39 3.32 2.55
C ALA A 45 -0.40 3.51 4.08
N GLN A 46 -0.49 4.76 4.54
CA GLN A 46 -0.55 5.07 5.97
C GLN A 46 -1.84 4.59 6.64
N VAL A 47 -2.97 4.67 5.96
CA VAL A 47 -4.25 4.12 6.47
C VAL A 47 -4.21 2.60 6.54
N ALA A 48 -3.59 1.93 5.56
CA ALA A 48 -3.37 0.49 5.57
C ALA A 48 -2.48 0.07 6.75
N ALA A 49 -1.37 0.80 6.96
CA ALA A 49 -0.47 0.60 8.10
C ALA A 49 -1.18 0.79 9.44
N LEU A 50 -2.03 1.82 9.58
CA LEU A 50 -2.88 1.98 10.76
C LEU A 50 -3.80 0.77 10.97
N GLY A 51 -4.37 0.21 9.89
CA GLY A 51 -5.18 -1.02 9.95
C GLY A 51 -4.40 -2.23 10.47
N VAL A 52 -3.14 -2.38 10.06
CA VAL A 52 -2.22 -3.41 10.57
C VAL A 52 -1.99 -3.22 12.08
N ILE A 53 -1.66 -2.00 12.50
CA ILE A 53 -1.40 -1.67 13.90
C ILE A 53 -2.64 -1.92 14.77
N LEU A 54 -3.82 -1.54 14.28
CA LEU A 54 -5.09 -1.80 14.96
C LEU A 54 -5.35 -3.31 15.11
N ALA A 55 -5.13 -4.10 14.06
CA ALA A 55 -5.33 -5.54 14.11
C ALA A 55 -4.40 -6.21 15.13
N GLN A 56 -3.14 -5.80 15.17
CA GLN A 56 -2.16 -6.26 16.16
C GLN A 56 -2.55 -5.83 17.58
N TYR A 57 -3.06 -4.60 17.74
CA TYR A 57 -3.57 -4.11 19.03
C TYR A 57 -4.73 -4.96 19.56
N PHE A 58 -5.59 -5.47 18.67
CA PHE A 58 -6.67 -6.41 19.04
C PHE A 58 -6.20 -7.87 19.22
N GLY A 59 -4.89 -8.13 19.14
CA GLY A 59 -4.31 -9.46 19.38
C GLY A 59 -4.37 -10.41 18.19
N MET A 60 -4.52 -9.90 16.96
CA MET A 60 -4.35 -10.73 15.77
C MET A 60 -2.88 -11.07 15.53
N ASP A 61 -2.60 -12.30 15.11
CA ASP A 61 -1.25 -12.76 14.79
C ASP A 61 -0.59 -11.85 13.74
N GLU A 62 0.64 -11.41 13.99
CA GLU A 62 1.37 -10.45 13.15
C GLU A 62 1.55 -10.90 11.70
N HIS A 63 1.60 -12.21 11.46
CA HIS A 63 1.76 -12.79 10.12
C HIS A 63 0.49 -13.53 9.67
N GLY A 64 -0.60 -13.39 10.43
CA GLY A 64 -1.87 -14.00 10.12
C GLY A 64 -2.57 -13.33 8.95
N PHE A 65 -3.38 -14.11 8.22
CA PHE A 65 -4.26 -13.60 7.16
C PHE A 65 -5.19 -12.48 7.67
N GLY A 66 -5.53 -12.48 8.97
CA GLY A 66 -6.35 -11.45 9.60
C GLY A 66 -5.75 -10.03 9.51
N VAL A 67 -4.43 -9.88 9.68
CA VAL A 67 -3.76 -8.58 9.60
C VAL A 67 -3.76 -8.05 8.16
N GLN A 68 -3.58 -8.92 7.17
CA GLN A 68 -3.66 -8.54 5.75
C GLN A 68 -5.07 -8.09 5.37
N VAL A 69 -6.10 -8.81 5.85
CA VAL A 69 -7.49 -8.42 5.66
C VAL A 69 -7.78 -7.08 6.33
N ALA A 70 -7.28 -6.85 7.55
CA ALA A 70 -7.44 -5.58 8.24
C ALA A 70 -6.79 -4.41 7.48
N ALA A 71 -5.57 -4.60 6.97
CA ALA A 71 -4.89 -3.62 6.13
C ALA A 71 -5.70 -3.28 4.87
N ALA A 72 -6.18 -4.31 4.16
CA ALA A 72 -6.98 -4.13 2.95
C ALA A 72 -8.32 -3.46 3.24
N VAL A 73 -9.01 -3.82 4.32
CA VAL A 73 -10.26 -3.19 4.74
C VAL A 73 -10.03 -1.73 5.10
N ALA A 74 -8.98 -1.42 5.88
CA ALA A 74 -8.64 -0.04 6.22
C ALA A 74 -8.33 0.78 4.96
N ALA A 75 -7.50 0.26 4.05
CA ALA A 75 -7.18 0.91 2.79
C ALA A 75 -8.42 1.15 1.93
N LEU A 76 -9.32 0.18 1.82
CA LEU A 76 -10.57 0.31 1.07
C LEU A 76 -11.53 1.33 1.69
N LEU A 77 -11.61 1.39 3.03
CA LEU A 77 -12.40 2.41 3.73
C LEU A 77 -11.81 3.80 3.52
N GLY A 78 -10.48 3.94 3.63
CA GLY A 78 -9.77 5.19 3.31
C GLY A 78 -9.99 5.64 1.87
N ALA A 79 -9.91 4.70 0.92
CA ALA A 79 -10.16 4.95 -0.49
C ALA A 79 -11.61 5.31 -0.78
N ALA A 80 -12.57 4.69 -0.10
CA ALA A 80 -13.98 5.04 -0.19
C ALA A 80 -14.25 6.46 0.34
N LEU A 81 -13.64 6.81 1.48
CA LEU A 81 -13.69 8.16 2.03
C LEU A 81 -13.09 9.18 1.06
N LEU A 82 -11.91 8.92 0.52
CA LEU A 82 -11.26 9.81 -0.45
C LEU A 82 -12.04 9.91 -1.77
N SER A 83 -12.66 8.81 -2.23
CA SER A 83 -13.53 8.87 -3.40
C SER A 83 -14.80 9.70 -3.14
N TYR A 84 -15.31 9.70 -1.91
CA TYR A 84 -16.44 10.53 -1.53
C TYR A 84 -16.05 12.00 -1.46
N THR A 85 -14.90 12.32 -0.86
CA THR A 85 -14.40 13.70 -0.80
C THR A 85 -14.05 14.25 -2.17
N ASP A 86 -13.50 13.43 -3.08
CA ASP A 86 -13.20 13.82 -4.46
C ASP A 86 -14.48 14.25 -5.20
N LYS A 87 -15.59 13.54 -4.98
CA LYS A 87 -16.89 13.88 -5.57
C LYS A 87 -17.52 15.13 -4.95
N ARG A 88 -17.32 15.37 -3.65
CA ARG A 88 -17.98 16.45 -2.90
C ARG A 88 -17.21 17.76 -2.93
N TRP A 89 -15.88 17.68 -2.81
CA TRP A 89 -14.95 18.81 -2.66
C TRP A 89 -13.67 18.59 -3.49
N PRO A 90 -13.78 18.48 -4.83
CA PRO A 90 -12.62 18.19 -5.69
C PRO A 90 -11.51 19.23 -5.56
N THR A 91 -11.86 20.50 -5.32
CA THR A 91 -10.88 21.60 -5.15
C THR A 91 -9.98 21.45 -3.92
N PHE A 92 -10.45 20.76 -2.87
CA PHE A 92 -9.72 20.60 -1.61
C PHE A 92 -9.23 19.17 -1.38
N GLN A 93 -9.25 18.34 -2.42
CA GLN A 93 -8.97 16.92 -2.29
C GLN A 93 -7.55 16.65 -1.77
N GLU A 94 -6.55 17.37 -2.28
CA GLU A 94 -5.16 17.16 -1.87
C GLU A 94 -4.87 17.58 -0.41
N PRO A 95 -5.38 18.72 0.09
CA PRO A 95 -5.40 19.01 1.53
C PRO A 95 -6.12 17.96 2.39
N LEU A 96 -7.23 17.40 1.90
CA LEU A 96 -7.98 16.35 2.62
C LEU A 96 -7.18 15.04 2.68
N ILE A 97 -6.49 14.68 1.60
CA ILE A 97 -5.54 13.56 1.57
C ILE A 97 -4.44 13.76 2.61
N GLY A 98 -3.82 14.95 2.64
CA GLY A 98 -2.78 15.26 3.63
C GLY A 98 -3.29 15.20 5.08
N THR A 99 -4.52 15.68 5.32
CA THR A 99 -5.16 15.59 6.64
C THR A 99 -5.39 14.14 7.05
N LEU A 100 -5.90 13.30 6.14
CA LEU A 100 -6.09 11.88 6.39
C LEU A 100 -4.77 11.17 6.69
N PHE A 101 -3.70 11.50 5.96
CA PHE A 101 -2.37 10.97 6.20
C PHE A 101 -1.87 11.28 7.62
N VAL A 102 -1.94 12.56 8.04
CA VAL A 102 -1.48 12.98 9.38
C VAL A 102 -2.33 12.35 10.49
N LEU A 103 -3.65 12.25 10.30
CA LEU A 103 -4.54 11.57 11.24
C LEU A 103 -4.21 10.07 11.35
N ALA A 104 -3.95 9.40 10.24
CA ALA A 104 -3.57 7.99 10.25
C ALA A 104 -2.21 7.75 10.92
N ALA A 105 -1.22 8.60 10.63
CA ALA A 105 0.11 8.54 11.23
C ALA A 105 0.07 8.79 12.74
N SER A 106 -0.59 9.88 13.17
CA SER A 106 -0.73 10.20 14.60
C SER A 106 -1.54 9.15 15.37
N GLY A 107 -2.60 8.62 14.76
CA GLY A 107 -3.35 7.48 15.31
C GLY A 107 -2.49 6.23 15.49
N GLY A 108 -1.64 5.91 14.50
CA GLY A 108 -0.71 4.78 14.58
C GLY A 108 0.29 4.94 15.72
N ILE A 109 0.88 6.13 15.85
CA ILE A 109 1.81 6.47 16.95
C ILE A 109 1.11 6.33 18.31
N LEU A 110 -0.12 6.84 18.46
CA LEU A 110 -0.87 6.75 19.71
C LEU A 110 -1.17 5.31 20.12
N LEU A 111 -1.52 4.43 19.18
CA LEU A 111 -1.76 3.02 19.45
C LEU A 111 -0.49 2.28 19.87
N LEU A 112 0.66 2.69 19.34
CA LEU A 112 1.97 2.10 19.64
C LEU A 112 2.65 2.73 20.85
N ALA A 113 2.14 3.84 21.38
CA ALA A 113 2.76 4.59 22.48
C ALA A 113 2.95 3.76 23.76
N ASN A 114 2.16 2.69 23.94
CA ASN A 114 2.25 1.80 25.10
C ASN A 114 2.89 0.43 24.78
N ASN A 115 3.48 0.26 23.58
CA ASN A 115 4.13 -0.98 23.16
C ASN A 115 5.67 -0.80 23.20
N PRO A 116 6.42 -1.57 24.02
CA PRO A 116 7.87 -1.49 24.13
C PRO A 116 8.62 -1.68 22.81
N HIS A 117 8.05 -2.43 21.85
CA HIS A 117 8.62 -2.68 20.52
C HIS A 117 7.88 -1.92 19.41
N GLY A 118 6.90 -1.06 19.77
CA GLY A 118 6.05 -0.41 18.78
C GLY A 118 6.81 0.52 17.82
N GLY A 119 7.95 1.06 18.26
CA GLY A 119 8.85 1.86 17.42
C GLY A 119 9.60 1.04 16.36
N GLU A 120 9.95 -0.22 16.64
CA GLU A 120 10.60 -1.10 15.66
C GLU A 120 9.58 -1.56 14.60
N HIS A 121 8.35 -1.88 15.00
CA HIS A 121 7.28 -2.24 14.07
C HIS A 121 6.89 -1.09 13.14
N LEU A 122 6.85 0.15 13.65
CA LEU A 122 6.66 1.36 12.82
C LEU A 122 7.81 1.51 11.81
N LYS A 123 9.05 1.30 12.26
CA LYS A 123 10.24 1.41 11.41
C LYS A 123 10.23 0.35 10.32
N ASP A 124 9.89 -0.90 10.63
CA ASP A 124 9.89 -1.98 9.65
C ASP A 124 8.78 -1.81 8.60
N LEU A 125 7.61 -1.28 8.99
CA LEU A 125 6.54 -0.91 8.05
C LEU A 125 6.93 0.28 7.15
N LEU A 126 7.65 1.27 7.68
CA LEU A 126 8.03 2.49 6.95
C LEU A 126 9.26 2.29 6.05
N VAL A 127 10.24 1.49 6.48
CA VAL A 127 11.49 1.33 5.74
C VAL A 127 11.33 0.36 4.58
N GLY A 128 10.51 -0.68 4.77
CA GLY A 128 10.33 -1.73 3.76
C GLY A 128 11.61 -2.52 3.48
N GLN A 129 11.48 -3.76 3.04
CA GLN A 129 12.63 -4.62 2.81
C GLN A 129 12.50 -5.37 1.49
N ILE A 130 12.52 -4.62 0.38
CA ILE A 130 12.48 -5.20 -0.98
C ILE A 130 13.57 -6.26 -1.20
N LEU A 131 14.71 -6.12 -0.50
CA LEU A 131 15.85 -7.01 -0.59
C LEU A 131 15.61 -8.39 0.07
N TRP A 132 14.67 -8.46 1.02
CA TRP A 132 14.39 -9.67 1.82
C TRP A 132 13.05 -10.32 1.44
N VAL A 133 12.51 -10.00 0.26
CA VAL A 133 11.26 -10.59 -0.24
C VAL A 133 11.42 -12.09 -0.41
N THR A 134 10.57 -12.85 0.28
CA THR A 134 10.54 -14.32 0.15
C THR A 134 9.79 -14.77 -1.11
N PRO A 135 10.12 -15.94 -1.69
CA PRO A 135 9.44 -16.44 -2.88
C PRO A 135 7.92 -16.58 -2.73
N ASP A 136 7.45 -16.96 -1.53
CA ASP A 136 6.01 -17.12 -1.24
C ASP A 136 5.27 -15.78 -1.23
N GLN A 137 5.89 -14.74 -0.65
CA GLN A 137 5.37 -13.37 -0.69
C GLN A 137 5.36 -12.83 -2.12
N LEU A 138 6.44 -13.07 -2.88
CA LEU A 138 6.54 -12.67 -4.28
C LEU A 138 5.43 -13.30 -5.13
N TRP A 139 5.17 -14.60 -4.95
CA TRP A 139 4.13 -15.30 -5.70
C TRP A 139 2.73 -14.76 -5.38
N THR A 140 2.46 -14.53 -4.10
CA THR A 140 1.18 -13.97 -3.64
C THR A 140 0.95 -12.58 -4.23
N ALA A 141 1.96 -11.72 -4.19
CA ALA A 141 1.90 -10.38 -4.74
C ALA A 141 1.85 -10.36 -6.28
N ALA A 142 2.53 -11.29 -6.95
CA ALA A 142 2.47 -11.46 -8.39
C ALA A 142 1.07 -11.88 -8.84
N ILE A 143 0.44 -12.84 -8.15
CA ILE A 143 -0.95 -13.25 -8.43
C ILE A 143 -1.91 -12.09 -8.20
N ALA A 144 -1.79 -11.38 -7.07
CA ALA A 144 -2.65 -10.26 -6.76
C ALA A 144 -2.50 -9.12 -7.80
N SER A 145 -1.26 -8.77 -8.14
CA SER A 145 -0.95 -7.79 -9.19
C SER A 145 -1.48 -8.22 -10.56
N ALA A 146 -1.30 -9.49 -10.94
CA ALA A 146 -1.82 -10.02 -12.19
C ALA A 146 -3.36 -9.98 -12.25
N ALA A 147 -4.04 -10.32 -11.15
CA ALA A 147 -5.49 -10.21 -11.03
C ALA A 147 -5.96 -8.76 -11.16
N LEU A 148 -5.28 -7.82 -10.50
CA LEU A 148 -5.59 -6.39 -10.61
C LEU A 148 -5.38 -5.89 -12.05
N LEU A 149 -4.28 -6.25 -12.70
CA LEU A 149 -4.02 -5.91 -14.10
C LEU A 149 -5.06 -6.49 -15.04
N ALA A 150 -5.48 -7.74 -14.83
CA ALA A 150 -6.54 -8.36 -15.61
C ALA A 150 -7.86 -7.59 -15.45
N VAL A 151 -8.19 -7.15 -14.24
CA VAL A 151 -9.38 -6.30 -13.98
C VAL A 151 -9.26 -4.94 -14.69
N ILE A 152 -8.09 -4.30 -14.64
CA ILE A 152 -7.83 -3.02 -15.32
C ILE A 152 -7.96 -3.17 -16.85
N ALA A 153 -7.39 -4.24 -17.40
CA ALA A 153 -7.43 -4.55 -18.82
C ALA A 153 -8.86 -4.88 -19.30
N TRP A 154 -9.58 -5.73 -18.55
CA TRP A 154 -10.96 -6.11 -18.87
C TRP A 154 -11.91 -4.90 -18.88
N ARG A 155 -11.69 -3.93 -18.00
CA ARG A 155 -12.45 -2.68 -17.97
C ARG A 155 -12.03 -1.67 -19.04
N HIS A 156 -11.17 -2.06 -20.00
CA HIS A 156 -10.61 -1.17 -21.04
C HIS A 156 -10.06 0.14 -20.48
N GLY A 157 -9.51 0.10 -19.26
CA GLY A 157 -9.02 1.30 -18.59
C GLY A 157 -10.09 2.33 -18.20
N ARG A 158 -11.40 2.05 -18.30
CA ARG A 158 -12.47 2.94 -17.81
C ARG A 158 -12.71 2.78 -16.30
N LEU A 159 -11.70 3.10 -15.50
CA LEU A 159 -11.80 3.12 -14.03
C LEU A 159 -12.33 4.50 -13.59
N GLY A 160 -13.64 4.59 -13.34
CA GLY A 160 -14.31 5.80 -12.87
C GLY A 160 -14.50 5.80 -11.35
N GLY A 161 -14.37 6.98 -10.72
CA GLY A 161 -14.72 7.24 -9.32
C GLY A 161 -14.21 6.16 -8.35
N LEU A 162 -15.11 5.65 -7.51
CA LEU A 162 -14.84 4.69 -6.43
C LEU A 162 -14.05 3.45 -6.89
N PHE A 163 -14.32 2.94 -8.09
CA PHE A 163 -13.65 1.74 -8.57
C PHE A 163 -12.16 1.97 -8.84
N PHE A 164 -11.79 3.16 -9.32
CA PHE A 164 -10.38 3.54 -9.44
C PHE A 164 -9.72 3.60 -8.06
N TYR A 165 -10.35 4.27 -7.09
CA TYR A 165 -9.83 4.38 -5.73
C TYR A 165 -9.67 3.01 -5.07
N ALA A 166 -10.63 2.09 -5.25
CA ALA A 166 -10.56 0.74 -4.69
C ALA A 166 -9.44 -0.10 -5.32
N VAL A 167 -9.34 -0.12 -6.66
CA VAL A 167 -8.26 -0.83 -7.37
C VAL A 167 -6.90 -0.26 -7.00
N PHE A 168 -6.80 1.07 -6.90
CA PHE A 168 -5.59 1.75 -6.47
C PHE A 168 -5.21 1.36 -5.04
N ALA A 169 -6.16 1.40 -4.12
CA ALA A 169 -5.90 1.04 -2.73
C ALA A 169 -5.44 -0.40 -2.54
N LEU A 170 -6.03 -1.34 -3.27
CA LEU A 170 -5.57 -2.73 -3.26
C LEU A 170 -4.17 -2.88 -3.85
N ALA A 171 -3.86 -2.16 -4.94
CA ALA A 171 -2.52 -2.17 -5.51
C ALA A 171 -1.47 -1.64 -4.51
N ILE A 172 -1.75 -0.50 -3.87
CA ILE A 172 -0.85 0.08 -2.85
C ILE A 172 -0.71 -0.87 -1.66
N THR A 173 -1.81 -1.43 -1.14
CA THR A 173 -1.76 -2.34 0.02
C THR A 173 -0.90 -3.57 -0.24
N VAL A 174 -1.02 -4.17 -1.43
CA VAL A 174 -0.21 -5.33 -1.82
C VAL A 174 1.27 -4.95 -1.98
N SER A 175 1.56 -3.76 -2.50
CA SER A 175 2.94 -3.32 -2.73
C SER A 175 3.64 -2.82 -1.48
N VAL A 176 2.96 -2.11 -0.59
CA VAL A 176 3.52 -1.63 0.68
C VAL A 176 4.02 -2.80 1.54
N GLN A 177 3.34 -3.94 1.51
CA GLN A 177 3.78 -5.14 2.23
C GLN A 177 5.12 -5.71 1.70
N LEU A 178 5.46 -5.47 0.43
CA LEU A 178 6.71 -5.93 -0.17
C LEU A 178 7.85 -4.92 -0.06
N ILE A 179 7.55 -3.62 -0.15
CA ILE A 179 8.55 -2.58 -0.41
C ILE A 179 8.54 -1.48 0.66
N GLY A 180 7.57 -1.45 1.57
CA GLY A 180 7.35 -0.32 2.47
C GLY A 180 6.53 0.81 1.83
N VAL A 181 6.35 1.88 2.60
CA VAL A 181 5.56 3.09 2.26
C VAL A 181 6.37 4.07 1.40
#